data_AF-A0A9C6X3Q3-F1
#
_entry.id   AF-A0A9C6X3Q3-F1
#
_cell.length_a   1.000
_cell.length_b   1.000
_cell.length_c   1.000
_cell.angle_alpha   90.00
_cell.angle_beta   90.00
_cell.angle_gamma   90.00
#
_symmetry.space_group_name_H-M   'P 1'
#
loop_
_entity.id
_entity.type
_entity.pdbx_description
1 polymer ?
#
loop_
_entity_poly.entity_id
_entity_poly.type
_entity_poly.pdbx_seq_one_letter_code
_entity_poly.pdbx_strand_id
1 'polypeptide(L)'
;MVTAAAAARFCLQALPGPVLDEHAVEVGRFVYEVGSAPLQTFNLPVKLNRSFRYVALAITSNHGHPDFTCVYRFRVHGSLDAQGHVHKRLEHETVGRN
;
A
#
# COMPACT_ATOMS: atom_id res chain seq x y z
N MET A 1 12.16 18.85 12.41
CA MET A 1 11.99 17.52 13.04
C MET A 1 11.65 16.52 11.95
N VAL A 2 12.46 15.47 11.76
CA VAL A 2 12.29 14.44 10.70
C VAL A 2 10.90 13.77 10.69
N THR A 3 10.19 13.81 11.81
CA THR A 3 8.86 13.21 11.95
C THR A 3 7.72 14.06 11.40
N ALA A 4 7.91 15.37 11.20
CA ALA A 4 6.86 16.26 10.68
C ALA A 4 6.41 15.86 9.25
N ALA A 5 7.35 15.34 8.46
CA ALA A 5 7.08 14.90 7.09
C ALA A 5 6.52 13.48 7.03
N ALA A 6 6.47 12.72 8.12
CA ALA A 6 5.91 11.38 8.09
C ALA A 6 4.42 11.44 7.72
N ALA A 7 3.98 10.48 6.90
CA ALA A 7 2.57 10.30 6.62
C ALA A 7 1.80 10.10 7.94
N ALA A 8 0.69 10.83 8.11
CA ALA A 8 -0.15 10.76 9.30
C ALA A 8 -1.44 9.99 9.00
N ARG A 9 -2.34 10.58 8.20
CA ARG A 9 -3.59 9.91 7.80
C ARG A 9 -3.44 9.32 6.42
N PHE A 10 -3.91 8.09 6.25
CA PHE A 10 -3.91 7.41 4.95
C PHE A 10 -5.12 6.50 4.77
N CYS A 11 -5.44 6.24 3.50
CA CYS A 11 -6.48 5.34 3.06
C CYS A 11 -5.86 4.22 2.21
N LEU A 12 -6.41 3.02 2.33
CA LEU A 12 -6.10 1.90 1.44
C LEU A 12 -7.29 1.62 0.52
N GLN A 13 -6.98 1.44 -0.76
CA GLN A 13 -7.95 1.06 -1.77
C GLN A 13 -7.50 -0.22 -2.47
N ALA A 14 -8.41 -1.15 -2.67
CA ALA A 14 -8.18 -2.37 -3.41
C ALA A 14 -8.65 -2.19 -4.86
N LEU A 15 -7.77 -2.50 -5.81
CA LEU A 15 -7.99 -2.19 -7.23
C LEU A 15 -8.26 -3.47 -8.03
N PRO A 16 -9.21 -3.44 -9.00
CA PRO A 16 -9.43 -4.56 -9.91
C PRO A 16 -8.28 -4.74 -10.91
N GLY A 17 -7.53 -3.68 -11.20
CA GLY A 17 -6.38 -3.66 -12.10
C GLY A 17 -5.27 -2.74 -11.60
N PRO A 18 -4.23 -2.50 -12.41
CA PRO A 18 -3.09 -1.67 -12.01
C PRO A 18 -3.39 -0.16 -11.97
N VAL A 19 -4.54 0.26 -12.52
CA VAL A 19 -4.95 1.67 -12.59
C VAL A 19 -5.93 1.99 -11.46
N LEU A 20 -5.77 3.16 -10.86
CA LEU A 20 -6.74 3.71 -9.92
C LEU A 20 -7.87 4.38 -10.71
N ASP A 21 -9.08 3.84 -10.62
CA ASP A 21 -10.29 4.28 -11.32
C ASP A 21 -11.53 4.25 -10.40
N GLU A 22 -12.73 4.53 -10.94
CA GLU A 22 -13.99 4.51 -10.19
C GLU A 22 -14.36 3.14 -9.59
N HIS A 23 -13.72 2.05 -10.02
CA HIS A 23 -13.97 0.71 -9.51
C HIS A 23 -13.08 0.35 -8.30
N ALA A 24 -12.21 1.26 -7.88
CA ALA A 24 -11.42 1.12 -6.66
C ALA A 24 -12.31 1.06 -5.42
N VAL A 25 -12.04 0.09 -4.54
CA VAL A 25 -12.81 -0.10 -3.30
C VAL A 25 -11.98 0.35 -2.11
N GLU A 26 -12.46 1.33 -1.35
CA GLU A 26 -11.85 1.71 -0.07
C GLU A 26 -11.97 0.55 0.93
N VAL A 27 -10.82 0.09 1.45
CA VAL A 27 -10.75 -1.04 2.40
C VAL A 27 -10.38 -0.60 3.81
N GLY A 28 -10.02 0.68 4.01
CA GLY A 28 -9.84 1.23 5.34
C GLY A 28 -9.15 2.59 5.37
N ARG A 29 -9.31 3.28 6.50
CA ARG A 29 -8.63 4.53 6.85
C ARG A 29 -7.88 4.36 8.16
N PHE A 30 -6.68 4.90 8.20
CA PHE A 30 -5.72 4.66 9.27
C PHE A 30 -4.98 5.94 9.64
N VAL A 31 -4.41 5.93 10.84
CA VAL A 31 -3.58 7.02 11.37
C VAL A 31 -2.26 6.41 11.86
N TYR A 32 -1.15 6.91 11.33
CA TYR A 32 0.19 6.64 11.82
C TYR A 32 0.54 7.61 12.93
N GLU A 33 1.00 7.10 14.06
CA GLU A 33 1.29 7.91 15.24
C GLU A 33 2.78 7.97 15.53
N VAL A 34 3.41 9.11 15.24
CA VAL A 34 4.85 9.37 15.49
C VAL A 34 5.28 9.15 16.94
N GLY A 35 4.36 9.31 17.90
CA GLY A 35 4.63 9.08 19.32
C GLY A 35 4.68 7.61 19.75
N SER A 36 4.36 6.68 18.84
CA SER A 36 4.32 5.24 19.12
C SER A 36 5.49 4.49 18.46
N ALA A 37 5.40 3.17 18.32
CA ALA A 37 6.44 2.38 17.69
C ALA A 37 6.65 2.79 16.21
N PRO A 38 7.89 2.79 15.69
CA PRO A 38 8.13 3.17 14.29
C PRO A 38 7.46 2.24 13.27
N LEU A 39 7.39 0.93 13.58
CA LEU A 39 6.66 -0.06 12.78
C LEU A 39 5.26 -0.24 13.37
N GLN A 40 4.24 0.23 12.64
CA GLN A 40 2.84 0.11 13.02
C GLN A 40 2.11 -0.79 12.03
N THR A 41 1.33 -1.73 12.54
CA THR A 41 0.53 -2.66 11.75
C THR A 41 -0.94 -2.38 12.02
N PHE A 42 -1.73 -2.27 10.95
CA PHE A 42 -3.14 -1.96 11.00
C PHE A 42 -3.95 -3.11 10.40
N ASN A 43 -4.92 -3.62 11.15
CA ASN A 43 -5.85 -4.62 10.64
C ASN A 43 -6.94 -3.93 9.82
N LEU A 44 -7.37 -4.58 8.73
CA LEU A 44 -8.46 -4.04 7.91
C LEU A 44 -9.76 -4.00 8.73
N PRO A 45 -10.49 -2.86 8.71
CA PRO A 45 -11.79 -2.74 9.39
C PRO A 45 -12.89 -3.55 8.69
N VAL A 46 -12.69 -3.93 7.42
CA VAL A 46 -13.63 -4.72 6.62
C VAL A 46 -13.04 -6.07 6.25
N LYS A 47 -13.91 -7.09 6.17
CA LYS A 47 -13.55 -8.37 5.56
C LYS A 47 -13.67 -8.26 4.05
N LEU A 48 -12.61 -8.64 3.34
CA LEU A 48 -12.61 -8.72 1.88
C LEU A 48 -13.11 -10.10 1.46
N ASN A 49 -14.16 -10.14 0.63
CA ASN A 49 -14.75 -11.39 0.13
C ASN A 49 -14.05 -11.91 -1.14
N ARG A 50 -13.02 -11.21 -1.63
CA ARG A 50 -12.23 -11.59 -2.80
C ARG A 50 -10.77 -11.17 -2.63
N SER A 51 -9.87 -11.83 -3.33
CA SER A 51 -8.46 -11.47 -3.40
C SER A 51 -8.24 -10.27 -4.33
N PHE A 52 -7.19 -9.49 -4.07
CA PHE A 52 -6.78 -8.37 -4.91
C PHE A 52 -5.27 -8.41 -5.09
N ARG A 53 -4.82 -8.15 -6.32
CA ARG A 53 -3.39 -8.09 -6.66
C ARG A 53 -2.82 -6.68 -6.58
N TYR A 54 -3.67 -5.68 -6.68
CA TYR A 54 -3.28 -4.27 -6.73
C TYR A 54 -3.94 -3.53 -5.57
N VAL A 55 -3.14 -2.69 -4.90
CA VAL A 55 -3.59 -1.80 -3.85
C VAL A 55 -3.02 -0.41 -4.08
N ALA A 56 -3.81 0.62 -3.77
CA ALA A 56 -3.35 1.99 -3.72
C ALA A 56 -3.27 2.48 -2.27
N LEU A 57 -2.17 3.15 -1.96
CA LEU A 57 -1.96 3.88 -0.72
C LEU A 57 -2.19 5.36 -0.99
N ALA A 58 -3.25 5.93 -0.43
CA ALA A 58 -3.58 7.34 -0.54
C ALA A 58 -3.25 8.07 0.77
N ILE A 59 -2.22 8.91 0.77
CA ILE A 59 -1.88 9.74 1.93
C ILE A 59 -2.76 10.99 1.91
N THR A 60 -3.44 11.27 3.04
CA THR A 60 -4.37 12.39 3.17
C THR A 60 -3.86 13.51 4.07
N SER A 61 -2.89 13.22 4.94
CA SER A 61 -2.16 14.25 5.69
C SER A 61 -0.79 13.76 6.16
N ASN A 62 0.07 14.68 6.58
CA ASN A 62 1.32 14.41 7.30
C ASN A 62 1.28 15.07 8.70
N HIS A 63 2.39 15.05 9.43
CA HIS A 63 2.52 15.65 10.77
C HIS A 63 2.97 17.12 10.74
N GLY A 64 2.64 17.87 9.68
CA GLY A 64 2.83 19.32 9.61
C GLY A 64 4.04 19.80 8.81
N HIS A 65 4.66 18.94 8.01
CA HIS A 65 5.65 19.42 7.05
C HIS A 65 4.95 20.09 5.85
N PRO A 66 5.31 21.34 5.50
CA PRO A 66 4.56 22.10 4.49
C PRO A 66 4.76 21.59 3.06
N ASP A 67 5.96 21.11 2.72
CA ASP A 67 6.33 20.92 1.31
C ASP A 67 6.21 19.49 0.78
N PHE A 68 6.32 18.49 1.66
CA PHE A 68 6.39 17.10 1.24
C PHE A 68 5.94 16.14 2.33
N THR A 69 5.69 14.90 1.91
CA THR A 69 5.40 13.78 2.79
C THR A 69 6.31 12.61 2.46
N CYS A 70 6.90 12.00 3.49
CA CYS A 70 7.78 10.86 3.38
C CYS A 70 7.05 9.57 3.74
N VAL A 71 7.20 8.55 2.89
CA VAL A 71 6.77 7.18 3.14
C VAL A 71 8.00 6.29 3.10
N TYR A 72 8.36 5.69 4.24
CA TYR A 72 9.58 4.87 4.34
C TYR A 72 9.36 3.45 3.84
N ARG A 73 8.37 2.75 4.39
CA ARG A 73 8.09 1.36 4.05
C ARG A 73 6.63 1.03 4.26
N PHE A 74 5.98 0.61 3.19
CA PHE A 74 4.62 0.08 3.21
C PHE A 74 4.67 -1.45 3.06
N ARG A 75 3.90 -2.17 3.87
CA ARG A 75 3.79 -3.63 3.81
C ARG A 75 2.32 -4.00 3.74
N VAL A 76 1.99 -4.94 2.87
CA VAL A 76 0.65 -5.53 2.75
C VAL A 76 0.75 -6.97 3.19
N HIS A 77 -0.16 -7.37 4.06
CA HIS A 77 -0.27 -8.74 4.56
C HIS A 77 -1.61 -9.31 4.12
N GLY A 78 -1.62 -10.59 3.78
CA GLY A 78 -2.82 -11.30 3.36
C GLY A 78 -2.52 -12.77 3.12
N SER A 79 -3.58 -13.54 2.91
CA SER A 79 -3.49 -14.92 2.45
C SER A 79 -3.67 -14.96 0.94
N LEU A 80 -2.92 -15.84 0.27
CA LEU A 80 -3.20 -16.17 -1.11
C LEU A 80 -4.54 -16.90 -1.19
N ASP A 81 -5.31 -16.63 -2.22
CA ASP A 81 -6.42 -17.51 -2.57
C ASP A 81 -5.87 -18.89 -2.97
N ALA A 82 -6.71 -19.92 -2.91
CA ALA A 82 -6.32 -21.30 -3.17
C ALA A 82 -5.80 -21.53 -4.61
N GLN A 83 -5.86 -20.52 -5.47
CA GLN A 83 -5.45 -20.56 -6.87
C GLN A 83 -4.02 -20.08 -7.12
N GLY A 84 -3.30 -19.58 -6.11
CA GLY A 84 -1.82 -19.57 -6.11
C GLY A 84 -1.14 -19.06 -7.38
N HIS A 85 -1.73 -18.10 -8.11
CA HIS A 85 -1.13 -17.57 -9.33
C HIS A 85 0.03 -16.62 -9.00
N VAL A 86 1.18 -17.21 -8.67
CA VAL A 86 2.49 -16.56 -8.72
C VAL A 86 2.86 -16.46 -10.20
N HIS A 87 2.57 -15.33 -10.83
CA HIS A 87 3.25 -15.01 -12.09
C HIS A 87 4.73 -14.81 -11.77
N LYS A 88 5.56 -15.69 -12.33
CA LYS A 88 7.02 -15.63 -12.24
C LYS A 88 7.49 -14.19 -12.49
N ARG A 89 8.36 -13.70 -11.61
CA ARG A 89 9.16 -12.50 -11.81
C ARG A 89 9.76 -12.57 -13.21
N LEU A 90 9.49 -11.56 -14.05
CA LEU A 90 10.15 -11.40 -15.34
C LEU A 90 11.65 -11.21 -15.06
N GLU A 91 12.42 -12.29 -15.12
CA GLU A 91 13.86 -12.17 -15.27
C GLU A 91 14.10 -11.61 -16.67
N HIS A 92 14.75 -10.45 -16.74
CA HIS A 92 15.24 -9.87 -17.98
C HIS A 92 16.19 -10.87 -18.64
N GLU A 93 15.68 -11.66 -19.56
CA GLU A 93 16.50 -12.43 -20.50
C GLU A 93 17.06 -11.42 -21.50
N THR A 94 18.28 -10.94 -21.23
CA THR A 94 19.03 -10.15 -22.22
C THR A 94 19.37 -11.10 -23.36
N VAL A 95 18.58 -11.06 -24.43
CA VAL A 95 18.90 -11.73 -25.69
C VAL A 95 20.21 -11.15 -26.21
N GLY A 96 21.30 -11.90 -26.03
CA GLY A 96 22.54 -11.68 -26.76
C GLY A 96 22.27 -11.88 -28.24
N ARG A 97 22.42 -10.82 -29.02
CA ARG A 97 22.51 -10.90 -30.48
C ARG A 97 23.90 -11.45 -30.81
N ASN A 98 23.95 -12.40 -31.75
CA ASN A 98 25.15 -12.84 -32.45
C ASN A 98 25.92 -11.67 -33.07
#